data_AF-A0A1F9EMR2-F1
#
_entry.id   AF-A0A1F9EMR2-F1
#
_cell.length_a   1.000
_cell.length_b   1.000
_cell.length_c   1.000
_cell.angle_alpha   90.00
_cell.angle_beta   90.00
_cell.angle_gamma   90.00
#
_symmetry.space_group_name_H-M   'P 1'
#
loop_
_entity.id
_entity.type
_entity.pdbx_description
1 polymer ?
#
loop_
_entity_poly.entity_id
_entity_poly.type
_entity_poly.pdbx_seq_one_letter_code
_entity_poly.pdbx_strand_id
1 'polypeptide(L)'
;MKVKSLRIPEDIDKAINYVAKSEKLEKTQSLRKLTRIGFEFYAAKSYEKGKLTLREVADLLNLTLSETIDILSEMGVKGNIKAKDVMESLKKISTGKG
;
A
#
# COMPACT_ATOMS: atom_id res chain seq x y z
N MET A 1 14.55 3.95 16.69
CA MET A 1 13.17 3.40 16.72
C MET A 1 12.44 3.92 17.95
N LYS A 2 11.14 4.17 17.87
CA LYS A 2 10.31 4.46 19.06
C LYS A 2 9.67 3.14 19.54
N VAL A 3 9.70 2.87 20.84
CA VAL A 3 9.05 1.71 21.45
C VAL A 3 7.64 2.11 21.89
N LYS A 4 6.64 1.30 21.57
CA LYS A 4 5.27 1.46 22.05
C LYS A 4 4.79 0.14 22.64
N SER A 5 4.17 0.20 23.81
CA SER A 5 3.44 -0.93 24.38
C SER A 5 2.00 -0.89 23.88
N LEU A 6 1.50 -2.02 23.37
CA LEU A 6 0.12 -2.16 22.90
C LEU A 6 -0.45 -3.50 23.38
N ARG A 7 -1.74 -3.50 23.73
CA ARG A 7 -2.48 -4.74 23.93
C ARG A 7 -2.91 -5.29 22.58
N ILE A 8 -2.68 -6.58 22.37
CA ILE A 8 -2.97 -7.24 21.11
C ILE A 8 -4.07 -8.28 21.35
N PRO A 9 -5.16 -8.26 20.57
CA PRO A 9 -6.16 -9.32 20.58
C PRO A 9 -5.57 -10.70 20.27
N GLU A 10 -6.22 -11.76 20.78
CA GLU A 10 -5.72 -13.14 20.67
C GLU A 10 -5.62 -13.63 19.21
N ASP A 11 -6.58 -13.26 18.37
CA ASP A 11 -6.59 -13.56 16.93
C ASP A 11 -5.40 -12.93 16.20
N ILE A 12 -5.02 -11.71 16.55
CA ILE A 12 -3.85 -11.05 16.00
C ILE A 12 -2.55 -11.71 16.52
N ASP A 13 -2.46 -12.08 17.80
CA ASP A 13 -1.30 -12.83 18.30
C ASP A 13 -1.14 -14.18 17.59
N LYS A 14 -2.24 -14.87 17.29
CA LYS A 14 -2.23 -16.10 16.46
C LYS A 14 -1.64 -15.84 15.07
N ALA A 15 -2.03 -14.74 14.41
CA ALA A 15 -1.47 -14.36 13.11
C ALA A 15 0.04 -14.05 13.18
N ILE A 16 0.48 -13.33 14.22
CA ILE A 16 1.91 -13.05 14.46
C ILE A 16 2.68 -14.36 14.65
N ASN A 17 2.15 -15.28 15.48
CA ASN A 17 2.77 -16.58 15.74
C ASN A 17 2.88 -17.43 14.49
N TYR A 18 1.86 -17.41 13.63
CA TYR A 18 1.88 -18.12 12.35
C TYR A 18 3.04 -17.64 11.46
N VAL A 19 3.14 -16.32 11.23
CA VAL A 19 4.19 -15.72 10.39
C VAL A 19 5.58 -15.94 10.99
N ALA A 20 5.72 -15.80 12.31
CA ALA A 20 6.97 -16.07 13.01
C ALA A 20 7.48 -17.48 12.76
N LYS A 21 6.59 -18.48 12.84
CA LYS A 21 6.93 -19.88 12.60
C LYS A 21 7.20 -20.18 11.12
N SER A 22 6.35 -19.68 10.21
CA SER A 22 6.48 -19.98 8.78
C SER A 22 7.75 -19.39 8.18
N GLU A 23 8.16 -18.20 8.64
CA GLU A 23 9.32 -17.48 8.11
C GLU A 23 10.56 -17.57 9.00
N LYS A 24 10.48 -18.29 10.13
CA LYS A 24 11.55 -18.38 11.15
C LYS A 24 12.02 -17.01 11.64
N LEU A 25 11.07 -16.12 11.91
CA LEU A 25 11.30 -14.76 12.40
C LEU A 25 10.90 -14.62 13.86
N GLU A 26 11.47 -13.62 14.53
CA GLU A 26 11.02 -13.20 15.85
C GLU A 26 9.62 -12.58 15.80
N LYS A 27 8.80 -12.78 16.85
CA LYS A 27 7.42 -12.23 16.90
C LYS A 27 7.37 -10.74 16.58
N THR A 28 8.32 -9.96 17.09
CA THR A 28 8.39 -8.51 16.85
C THR A 28 8.70 -8.17 15.39
N GLN A 29 9.54 -8.98 14.72
CA GLN A 29 9.80 -8.83 13.29
C GLN A 29 8.55 -9.17 12.47
N SER A 30 7.88 -10.27 12.80
CA SER A 30 6.63 -10.69 12.17
C SER A 30 5.51 -9.65 12.35
N LEU A 31 5.35 -9.08 13.54
CA LEU A 31 4.40 -8.00 13.80
C LEU A 31 4.69 -6.78 12.92
N ARG A 32 5.95 -6.34 12.82
CA ARG A 32 6.33 -5.22 11.95
C ARG A 32 6.04 -5.52 10.48
N LYS A 33 6.36 -6.74 10.02
CA LYS A 33 6.07 -7.19 8.65
C LYS A 33 4.59 -7.15 8.35
N LEU A 34 3.77 -7.78 9.21
CA LEU A 34 2.31 -7.78 9.09
C LEU A 34 1.73 -6.36 9.11
N THR A 35 2.27 -5.48 9.96
CA THR A 35 1.84 -4.08 10.03
C THR A 35 2.13 -3.34 8.72
N ARG A 36 3.31 -3.56 8.12
CA ARG A 36 3.66 -2.96 6.84
C ARG A 36 2.74 -3.43 5.72
N ILE A 37 2.55 -4.74 5.58
CA ILE A 37 1.67 -5.35 4.57
C ILE A 37 0.23 -4.86 4.77
N GLY A 38 -0.26 -4.84 6.01
CA GLY A 38 -1.61 -4.35 6.34
C GLY A 38 -1.81 -2.88 5.98
N PHE A 39 -0.79 -2.04 6.19
CA PHE A 39 -0.84 -0.63 5.81
C PHE A 39 -0.83 -0.43 4.28
N GLU A 40 0.01 -1.16 3.56
CA GLU A 40 0.03 -1.15 2.09
C GLU A 40 -1.32 -1.58 1.52
N PHE A 41 -1.89 -2.67 2.03
CA PHE A 41 -3.21 -3.14 1.62
C PHE A 41 -4.31 -2.12 1.94
N TYR A 42 -4.26 -1.47 3.11
CA TYR A 42 -5.20 -0.41 3.47
C TYR A 42 -5.14 0.77 2.50
N ALA A 43 -3.94 1.22 2.14
CA ALA A 43 -3.74 2.30 1.18
C ALA A 43 -4.26 1.90 -0.22
N ALA A 44 -3.93 0.69 -0.66
CA ALA A 44 -4.40 0.13 -1.92
C ALA A 44 -5.93 0.06 -2.01
N LYS A 45 -6.60 -0.45 -0.97
CA LYS A 45 -8.07 -0.48 -0.90
C LYS A 45 -8.70 0.90 -0.81
N SER A 46 -8.00 1.86 -0.21
CA SER A 46 -8.48 3.25 -0.17
C SER A 46 -8.41 3.90 -1.55
N TYR A 47 -7.35 3.63 -2.32
CA TYR A 47 -7.24 4.05 -3.73
C TYR A 47 -8.27 3.37 -4.63
N GLU A 48 -8.48 2.06 -4.48
CA GLU A 48 -9.51 1.31 -5.23
C GLU A 48 -10.91 1.93 -5.04
N LYS A 49 -11.21 2.36 -3.81
CA LYS A 49 -12.49 3.00 -3.45
C LYS A 49 -12.54 4.48 -3.84
N GLY A 50 -11.50 5.03 -4.46
CA GLY A 50 -11.38 6.43 -4.84
C GLY A 50 -11.25 7.41 -3.67
N LYS A 51 -10.91 6.92 -2.46
CA LYS A 51 -10.67 7.76 -1.27
C LYS A 51 -9.30 8.43 -1.29
N LEU A 52 -8.35 7.81 -1.98
CA LEU A 52 -7.01 8.34 -2.20
C LEU A 52 -6.72 8.35 -3.71
N THR A 53 -5.95 9.32 -4.14
CA THR A 53 -5.31 9.37 -5.44
C THR A 53 -4.03 8.52 -5.45
N LEU A 54 -3.52 8.21 -6.65
CA LEU A 54 -2.25 7.48 -6.78
C LEU A 54 -1.09 8.22 -6.09
N ARG A 55 -1.07 9.55 -6.19
CA ARG A 55 -0.03 10.39 -5.57
C ARG A 55 -0.09 10.33 -4.05
N GLU A 56 -1.28 10.43 -3.46
CA GLU A 56 -1.44 10.33 -2.01
C GLU A 56 -1.02 8.96 -1.48
N VAL A 57 -1.26 7.88 -2.23
CA VAL A 57 -0.76 6.55 -1.87
C VAL A 57 0.76 6.49 -1.94
N ALA A 58 1.37 7.02 -3.01
CA ALA A 58 2.82 7.06 -3.16
C ALA A 58 3.49 7.81 -2.00
N ASP A 59 2.95 8.98 -1.63
CA ASP A 59 3.43 9.77 -0.52
C ASP A 59 3.25 9.04 0.83
N LEU A 60 2.09 8.40 1.07
CA LEU A 60 1.81 7.65 2.30
C LEU A 60 2.73 6.44 2.48
N LEU A 61 3.03 5.73 1.40
CA LEU A 61 3.88 4.53 1.43
C LEU A 61 5.38 4.88 1.33
N ASN A 62 5.69 6.15 1.07
CA ASN A 62 7.03 6.68 0.80
C ASN A 62 7.68 5.95 -0.38
N LEU A 63 6.96 5.91 -1.50
CA LEU A 63 7.34 5.26 -2.76
C LEU A 63 7.24 6.25 -3.91
N THR A 64 7.91 5.94 -5.01
CA THR A 64 7.68 6.62 -6.28
C THR A 64 6.32 6.21 -6.88
N LEU A 65 5.81 6.99 -7.83
CA LEU A 65 4.59 6.65 -8.54
C LEU A 65 4.71 5.32 -9.29
N SER A 66 5.89 5.00 -9.83
CA SER A 66 6.13 3.72 -10.54
C SER A 66 6.02 2.54 -9.59
N GLU A 67 6.76 2.56 -8.48
CA GLU A 67 6.70 1.49 -7.46
C GLU A 67 5.28 1.33 -6.89
N THR A 68 4.54 2.44 -6.78
CA THR A 68 3.15 2.41 -6.32
C THR A 68 2.25 1.71 -7.35
N ILE A 69 2.44 1.96 -8.64
CA ILE A 69 1.70 1.26 -9.71
C ILE A 69 2.01 -0.24 -9.69
N ASP A 70 3.28 -0.61 -9.49
CA ASP A 70 3.71 -2.01 -9.44
C ASP A 70 3.04 -2.75 -8.28
N ILE A 71 3.12 -2.21 -7.05
CA ILE A 71 2.49 -2.81 -5.86
C ILE A 71 0.96 -2.90 -6.01
N LEU A 72 0.31 -1.86 -6.51
CA LEU A 72 -1.15 -1.88 -6.71
C LEU A 72 -1.55 -2.95 -7.74
N SER A 73 -0.73 -3.14 -8.78
CA SER A 73 -0.94 -4.16 -9.81
C SER A 73 -0.75 -5.57 -9.24
N GLU A 74 0.30 -5.80 -8.45
CA GLU A 74 0.53 -7.08 -7.73
C GLU A 74 -0.63 -7.43 -6.78
N MET A 75 -1.23 -6.41 -6.15
CA MET A 75 -2.40 -6.58 -5.28
C MET A 75 -3.72 -6.77 -6.04
N GLY A 76 -3.69 -6.78 -7.38
CA GLY A 76 -4.88 -6.93 -8.23
C GLY A 76 -5.82 -5.72 -8.17
N VAL A 77 -5.37 -4.57 -7.65
CA VAL A 77 -6.15 -3.34 -7.59
C VAL A 77 -6.10 -2.69 -8.97
N LYS A 78 -7.15 -2.93 -9.77
CA LYS A 78 -7.35 -2.24 -11.04
C LYS A 78 -7.69 -0.78 -10.72
N GLY A 79 -6.77 0.12 -11.07
CA GLY A 79 -6.79 1.48 -10.56
C GLY A 79 -8.09 2.26 -10.84
N ASN A 80 -8.41 3.18 -9.94
CA ASN A 80 -9.49 4.16 -10.11
C ASN A 80 -9.15 5.25 -11.16
N ILE A 81 -8.04 5.11 -11.90
CA ILE A 81 -7.73 5.94 -13.04
C ILE A 81 -8.73 5.58 -14.13
N LYS A 82 -9.74 6.43 -14.31
CA LYS A 82 -10.70 6.25 -15.40
C LYS A 82 -9.99 6.59 -16.69
N ALA A 83 -10.34 5.94 -17.80
CA ALA A 83 -9.75 6.21 -19.12
C ALA A 83 -9.74 7.70 -19.49
N LYS A 84 -10.73 8.47 -18.98
CA LYS A 84 -10.81 9.92 -19.11
C LYS A 84 -9.61 10.67 -18.49
N ASP A 85 -9.06 10.21 -17.37
CA ASP A 85 -8.00 10.89 -16.62
C ASP A 85 -6.65 10.67 -17.33
N VAL A 86 -6.47 9.48 -17.93
CA VAL A 86 -5.36 9.18 -18.85
C VAL A 86 -5.46 10.07 -20.09
N MET A 87 -6.65 10.14 -20.70
CA MET A 87 -6.87 10.94 -21.90
C MET A 87 -6.67 12.45 -21.66
N GLU A 88 -7.07 12.98 -20.51
CA GLU A 88 -6.79 14.37 -20.14
C GLU A 88 -5.29 14.63 -19.94
N SER A 89 -4.58 13.71 -19.30
CA SER A 89 -3.13 13.82 -19.10
C SER A 89 -2.38 13.77 -20.42
N LEU A 90 -2.74 12.85 -21.32
CA LEU A 90 -2.18 12.75 -22.67
C LEU A 90 -2.48 14.00 -23.49
N LYS A 91 -3.70 14.55 -23.41
CA LYS A 91 -4.05 15.81 -24.06
C LYS A 91 -3.15 16.95 -23.59
N LYS A 92 -2.99 17.12 -22.27
CA LYS A 92 -2.12 18.16 -21.70
C LYS A 92 -0.66 18.04 -22.17
N ILE A 93 -0.13 16.82 -22.24
CA ILE A 93 1.23 16.56 -22.76
C ILE A 93 1.30 16.87 -24.26
N SER A 94 0.28 16.51 -25.05
CA SER A 94 0.25 16.77 -26.49
C SER A 94 0.04 18.25 -26.87
N THR A 95 -0.57 19.05 -26.00
CA THR A 95 -0.80 20.49 -26.21
C THR A 95 0.31 21.38 -25.66
N GLY A 96 1.22 20.85 -24.82
CA GLY A 96 2.42 21.55 -24.38
C GLY A 96 3.53 21.46 -25.43
N LYS A 97 3.51 22.35 -26.43
CA LYS A 97 4.69 22.63 -27.24
C LYS A 97 5.63 23.55 -26.45
N GLY A 98 6.87 23.11 -26.22
CA GLY A 98 8.02 23.97 -25.86
C GLY A 98 8.18 24.23 -24.37
#